data_AF-A0A9W8TDH6-F1
#
_entry.id   AF-A0A9W8TDH6-F1
#
_cell.length_a   1.000
_cell.length_b   1.000
_cell.length_c   1.000
_cell.angle_alpha   90.00
_cell.angle_beta   90.00
_cell.angle_gamma   90.00
#
_symmetry.space_group_name_H-M   'P 1'
#
loop_
_entity.id
_entity.type
_entity.pdbx_description
1 polymer ?
#
loop_
_entity_poly.entity_id
_entity_poly.type
_entity_poly.pdbx_seq_one_letter_code
_entity_poly.pdbx_strand_id
1 'polypeptide(L)'
;MSSTYNNAIGIPYILMSKAAGYPLAKYDWRPRTHQFSDPNGTSTASRILTKEEKERIMRQLGCFARQLFGLRFPTIGSLIESDEGYRIDECLSPGHILQDRETIEELPRGPFRNEADYYSSLATALHLHAEQLPMGHHVLRAPVPVPEEYPNFTKYYTATDRWNDFVTLGGMVDSSINRLQYCLVSHLLQDSIIPRMVCPVSQSAPGFPLHHHDISLQNLFVDDDLNITCVIDWAFSSTVPPAQLLAPPGLPHPKDLVSDLSLIGAFRSGFEGENRKIGEYAVESCHWEVSQMIARFIRLVNLDALQDYNHLEALYVLAQGSVTPGDDGNGTNSLPDILTAQVMARDALLLADKLAADDEPESEICRREKEYFDAVGAQRLALARKVTIAAKMNPGFVADGRLWRWVDAIMECYDSTESDGLEELSTSKHVTSGLGVGKGSNGLLVTRSEDFEKDIDERIEATRSTDTYHCLSAMSHDSCSGEKPRRSFANARELSRSLTNERYDICEDTMMADSSYSISVSTVEGLVARRLGISGQVCDLGGQDQR
;
A
#
# COMPACT_ATOMS: atom_id res chain seq x y z
N MET A 1 -11.33 32.54 8.85
CA MET A 1 -11.06 31.63 7.72
C MET A 1 -11.73 32.20 6.50
N SER A 2 -11.11 32.11 5.32
CA SER A 2 -11.75 32.37 4.04
C SER A 2 -11.46 31.17 3.15
N SER A 3 -12.49 30.42 2.81
CA SER A 3 -12.41 29.23 1.95
C SER A 3 -12.44 29.57 0.45
N THR A 4 -12.61 30.84 0.10
CA THR A 4 -12.77 31.28 -1.30
C THR A 4 -11.67 32.25 -1.69
N TYR A 5 -11.45 32.38 -3.00
CA TYR A 5 -10.56 33.40 -3.58
C TYR A 5 -11.10 34.83 -3.40
N ASN A 6 -12.35 34.98 -2.96
CA ASN A 6 -12.98 36.27 -2.74
C ASN A 6 -12.66 36.82 -1.34
N ASN A 7 -11.38 37.12 -1.12
CA ASN A 7 -10.90 37.80 0.08
C ASN A 7 -9.80 38.81 -0.27
N ALA A 8 -9.43 39.65 0.68
CA ALA A 8 -8.47 40.74 0.47
C ALA A 8 -7.07 40.29 0.00
N ILE A 9 -6.75 39.00 0.17
CA ILE A 9 -5.46 38.38 -0.19
C ILE A 9 -5.57 37.63 -1.53
N GLY A 10 -6.79 37.41 -2.03
CA GLY A 10 -7.05 36.71 -3.29
C GLY A 10 -6.72 35.22 -3.28
N ILE A 11 -6.52 34.61 -2.10
CA ILE A 11 -6.23 33.18 -1.94
C ILE A 11 -6.95 32.62 -0.70
N PRO A 12 -7.49 31.39 -0.72
CA PRO A 12 -8.06 30.78 0.47
C PRO A 12 -7.03 30.69 1.62
N TYR A 13 -7.46 31.00 2.84
CA TYR A 13 -6.60 30.91 4.03
C TYR A 13 -7.37 30.52 5.29
N ILE A 14 -6.68 29.78 6.15
CA ILE A 14 -7.13 29.49 7.51
C ILE A 14 -6.16 30.18 8.46
N LEU A 15 -6.70 31.02 9.36
CA LEU A 15 -5.93 31.57 10.47
C LEU A 15 -5.99 30.56 11.61
N MET A 16 -4.83 30.10 12.05
CA MET A 16 -4.70 29.15 13.16
C MET A 16 -3.76 29.73 14.22
N SER A 17 -3.97 29.37 15.48
CA SER A 17 -2.99 29.63 16.52
C SER A 17 -1.69 28.87 16.24
N LYS A 18 -0.56 29.42 16.68
CA LYS A 18 0.73 28.74 16.57
C LYS A 18 0.77 27.56 17.55
N ALA A 19 0.99 26.36 17.04
CA ALA A 19 1.22 25.17 17.87
C ALA A 19 2.49 25.37 18.72
N ALA A 20 2.42 25.00 20.00
CA ALA A 20 3.56 25.02 20.90
C ALA A 20 4.53 23.87 20.57
N GLY A 21 5.84 24.10 20.74
CA GLY A 21 6.87 23.11 20.41
C GLY A 21 7.25 23.12 18.93
N TYR A 22 7.71 21.98 18.42
CA TYR A 22 8.08 21.79 17.02
C TYR A 22 7.65 20.40 16.52
N PRO A 23 7.45 20.22 15.20
CA PRO A 23 7.02 18.93 14.65
C PRO A 23 8.00 17.81 15.02
N LEU A 24 7.47 16.66 15.40
CA LEU A 24 8.25 15.46 15.71
C LEU A 24 9.02 14.98 14.46
N ALA A 25 8.55 15.34 13.26
CA ALA A 25 9.23 15.12 11.98
C ALA A 25 10.62 15.78 11.86
N LYS A 26 11.04 16.62 12.82
CA LYS A 26 12.44 17.05 12.94
C LYS A 26 13.39 15.91 13.32
N TYR A 27 12.87 14.79 13.80
CA TYR A 27 13.63 13.60 14.16
C TYR A 27 13.31 12.45 13.22
N ASP A 28 14.29 11.57 13.03
CA ASP A 28 14.12 10.36 12.24
C ASP A 28 13.56 9.24 13.14
N TRP A 29 12.34 8.76 12.83
CA TRP A 29 11.70 7.67 13.59
C TRP A 29 12.29 6.31 13.27
N ARG A 30 12.67 6.05 12.02
CA ARG A 30 13.41 4.86 11.61
C ARG A 30 14.86 5.25 11.33
N PRO A 31 15.83 4.35 11.56
CA PRO A 31 17.16 4.58 11.01
C PRO A 31 17.00 4.79 9.51
N ARG A 32 17.67 5.79 8.91
CA ARG A 32 17.82 5.83 7.46
C ARG A 32 18.60 4.57 7.10
N THR A 33 17.89 3.55 6.64
CA THR A 33 18.48 2.25 6.33
C THR A 33 19.57 2.42 5.28
N HIS A 34 19.44 3.43 4.41
CA HIS A 34 20.45 3.78 3.43
C HIS A 34 20.51 5.32 3.24
N GLN A 35 21.71 5.90 3.17
CA GLN A 35 21.91 7.34 3.01
C GLN A 35 21.56 7.78 1.58
N PHE A 36 20.56 8.64 1.42
CA PHE A 36 20.53 9.52 0.26
C PHE A 36 21.65 10.54 0.41
N SER A 37 22.61 10.49 -0.51
CA SER A 37 23.59 11.56 -0.65
C SER A 37 22.87 12.73 -1.31
N ASP A 38 22.43 13.68 -0.50
CA ASP A 38 21.80 14.91 -0.98
C ASP A 38 22.81 15.67 -1.86
N PRO A 39 22.55 15.92 -3.15
CA PRO A 39 23.51 16.58 -4.05
C PRO A 39 23.80 18.04 -3.65
N ASN A 40 22.98 18.64 -2.76
CA ASN A 40 23.10 20.04 -2.34
C ASN A 40 23.68 20.24 -0.91
N GLY A 41 24.08 19.19 -0.19
CA GLY A 41 24.93 19.32 1.00
C GLY A 41 24.40 20.15 2.19
N THR A 42 23.12 20.54 2.20
CA THR A 42 22.54 21.42 3.24
C THR A 42 21.59 20.75 4.23
N SER A 43 21.34 19.44 4.12
CA SER A 43 20.52 18.74 5.11
C SER A 43 21.36 18.43 6.35
N THR A 44 21.22 19.26 7.40
CA THR A 44 21.60 18.83 8.76
C THR A 44 20.88 17.53 9.04
N ALA A 45 21.62 16.42 9.11
CA ALA A 45 21.05 15.10 9.36
C ALA A 45 20.14 15.14 10.59
N SER A 46 18.84 14.93 10.39
CA SER A 46 17.87 14.81 11.47
C SER A 46 18.33 13.72 12.44
N ARG A 47 18.28 14.02 13.74
CA ARG A 47 18.71 13.07 14.77
C ARG A 47 17.72 11.91 14.83
N ILE A 48 18.23 10.68 14.81
CA ILE A 48 17.42 9.48 15.00
C ILE A 48 16.98 9.38 16.47
N LEU A 49 15.71 9.06 16.70
CA LEU A 49 15.17 8.81 18.04
C LEU A 49 15.70 7.48 18.60
N THR A 50 16.11 7.47 19.86
CA THR A 50 16.47 6.23 20.57
C THR A 50 15.21 5.40 20.86
N LYS A 51 15.42 4.14 21.26
CA LYS A 51 14.30 3.26 21.64
C LYS A 51 13.49 3.83 22.80
N GLU A 52 14.18 4.33 23.82
CA GLU A 52 13.58 4.90 25.03
C GLU A 52 12.77 6.16 24.71
N GLU A 53 13.25 6.98 23.77
CA GLU A 53 12.54 8.17 23.29
C GLU A 53 11.27 7.79 22.53
N LYS A 54 11.32 6.78 21.66
CA LYS A 54 10.12 6.26 20.97
C LYS A 54 9.11 5.69 21.95
N GLU A 55 9.57 4.89 22.92
CA GLU A 55 8.71 4.38 24.00
C GLU A 55 8.08 5.51 24.81
N ARG A 56 8.80 6.61 25.07
CA ARG A 56 8.26 7.80 25.74
C ARG A 56 7.15 8.46 24.92
N ILE A 57 7.33 8.61 23.61
CA ILE A 57 6.29 9.14 22.70
C ILE A 57 5.07 8.20 22.69
N MET A 58 5.27 6.90 22.50
CA MET A 58 4.18 5.92 22.48
C MET A 58 3.40 5.90 23.80
N ARG A 59 4.09 6.01 24.95
CA ARG A 59 3.44 6.11 26.27
C ARG A 59 2.55 7.34 26.38
N GLN A 60 2.98 8.49 25.86
CA GLN A 60 2.16 9.71 25.84
C GLN A 60 0.95 9.57 24.90
N LEU A 61 1.14 8.96 23.72
CA LEU A 61 0.03 8.65 22.82
C LEU A 61 -1.00 7.71 23.48
N GLY A 62 -0.55 6.76 24.29
CA GLY A 62 -1.42 5.92 25.11
C GLY A 62 -2.23 6.74 26.12
N CYS A 63 -1.62 7.72 26.80
CA CYS A 63 -2.33 8.64 27.67
C CYS A 63 -3.40 9.45 26.92
N PHE A 64 -3.09 9.96 25.72
CA PHE A 64 -4.07 10.69 24.91
C PHE A 64 -5.19 9.79 24.40
N ALA A 65 -4.88 8.58 23.95
CA ALA A 65 -5.88 7.59 23.59
C ALA A 65 -6.83 7.32 24.76
N ARG A 66 -6.34 7.30 26.00
CA ARG A 66 -7.21 7.19 27.19
C ARG A 66 -8.09 8.41 27.40
N GLN A 67 -7.59 9.62 27.16
CA GLN A 67 -8.41 10.84 27.27
C GLN A 67 -9.53 10.83 26.21
N LEU A 68 -9.19 10.50 24.96
CA LEU A 68 -10.16 10.34 23.87
C LEU A 68 -11.15 9.20 24.14
N PHE A 69 -10.71 8.11 24.77
CA PHE A 69 -11.58 7.00 25.16
C PHE A 69 -12.69 7.44 26.11
N GLY A 70 -12.44 8.48 26.93
CA GLY A 70 -13.43 9.07 27.83
C GLY A 70 -14.50 9.91 27.13
N LEU A 71 -14.27 10.35 25.89
CA LEU A 71 -15.23 11.11 25.09
C LEU A 71 -16.18 10.14 24.39
N ARG A 72 -17.34 9.86 24.99
CA ARG A 72 -18.29 8.84 24.49
C ARG A 72 -19.44 9.43 23.70
N PHE A 73 -19.70 8.84 22.54
CA PHE A 73 -20.78 9.23 21.64
C PHE A 73 -21.72 8.05 21.34
N PRO A 74 -23.00 8.29 21.03
CA PRO A 74 -23.97 7.21 20.85
C PRO A 74 -23.79 6.39 19.57
N THR A 75 -23.12 6.95 18.56
CA THR A 75 -22.93 6.35 17.23
C THR A 75 -21.52 6.57 16.71
N ILE A 76 -21.13 5.75 15.73
CA ILE A 76 -19.89 5.85 14.95
C ILE A 76 -20.15 6.77 13.76
N GLY A 77 -19.36 7.83 13.60
CA GLY A 77 -19.54 8.84 12.56
C GLY A 77 -18.65 10.07 12.77
N SER A 78 -18.70 11.03 11.85
CA SER A 78 -17.92 12.28 11.99
C SER A 78 -18.67 13.33 12.81
N LEU A 79 -17.91 14.18 13.52
CA LEU A 79 -18.44 15.32 14.24
C LEU A 79 -18.74 16.46 13.27
N ILE A 80 -20.00 16.87 13.19
CA ILE A 80 -20.46 17.98 12.36
C ILE A 80 -21.00 19.09 13.27
N GLU A 81 -20.56 20.32 13.02
CA GLU A 81 -21.08 21.51 13.68
C GLU A 81 -22.48 21.84 13.13
N SER A 82 -23.40 22.16 14.03
CA SER A 82 -24.77 22.60 13.74
C SER A 82 -25.12 23.79 14.63
N ASP A 83 -26.26 24.43 14.33
CA ASP A 83 -26.75 25.58 15.13
C ASP A 83 -26.97 25.25 16.62
N GLU A 84 -27.16 23.97 16.95
CA GLU A 84 -27.40 23.46 18.31
C GLU A 84 -26.13 22.88 18.98
N GLY A 85 -24.97 22.95 18.32
CA GLY A 85 -23.70 22.44 18.83
C GLY A 85 -23.04 21.43 17.89
N TYR A 86 -22.61 20.29 18.41
CA TYR A 86 -21.99 19.23 17.60
C TYR A 86 -22.89 18.00 17.56
N ARG A 87 -23.08 17.43 16.36
CA ARG A 87 -23.80 16.16 16.14
C ARG A 87 -22.92 15.16 15.44
N ILE A 88 -23.22 13.87 15.62
CA ILE A 88 -22.59 12.79 14.85
C ILE A 88 -23.45 12.53 13.60
N ASP A 89 -22.80 12.46 12.45
CA ASP A 89 -23.44 12.16 11.16
C ASP A 89 -22.61 11.14 10.37
N GLU A 90 -22.78 11.09 9.05
CA GLU A 90 -21.96 10.31 8.13
C GLU A 90 -20.46 10.30 8.50
N CYS A 91 -19.85 9.13 8.37
CA CYS A 91 -18.46 8.87 8.66
C CYS A 91 -17.58 9.31 7.49
N LEU A 92 -16.79 10.36 7.72
CA LEU A 92 -15.78 10.88 6.81
C LEU A 92 -14.39 10.30 7.13
N SER A 93 -14.33 9.07 7.65
CA SER A 93 -13.05 8.39 7.90
C SER A 93 -12.34 8.09 6.57
N PRO A 94 -11.00 7.95 6.56
CA PRO A 94 -10.23 7.72 5.33
C PRO A 94 -10.80 6.67 4.38
N GLY A 95 -11.18 5.49 4.89
CA GLY A 95 -11.75 4.41 4.07
C GLY A 95 -13.10 4.70 3.41
N HIS A 96 -13.81 5.76 3.79
CA HIS A 96 -15.10 6.15 3.19
C HIS A 96 -14.99 7.28 2.17
N ILE A 97 -13.90 8.05 2.18
CA ILE A 97 -13.80 9.31 1.41
C ILE A 97 -12.46 9.56 0.71
N LEU A 98 -11.39 8.82 1.03
CA LEU A 98 -10.14 8.94 0.25
C LEU A 98 -10.18 8.02 -0.96
N GLN A 99 -9.26 8.25 -1.90
CA GLN A 99 -9.15 7.49 -3.15
C GLN A 99 -10.43 7.57 -3.98
N ASP A 100 -10.99 8.79 -4.11
CA ASP A 100 -12.22 9.11 -4.83
C ASP A 100 -13.47 8.36 -4.33
N ARG A 101 -13.42 7.73 -3.15
CA ARG A 101 -14.58 7.00 -2.57
C ARG A 101 -15.73 7.93 -2.18
N GLU A 102 -15.49 9.24 -2.11
CA GLU A 102 -16.54 10.24 -2.00
C GLU A 102 -17.50 10.23 -3.19
N THR A 103 -17.01 9.84 -4.39
CA THR A 103 -17.78 9.84 -5.64
C THR A 103 -18.63 8.58 -5.83
N ILE A 104 -18.43 7.54 -5.01
CA ILE A 104 -19.25 6.33 -5.05
C ILE A 104 -20.65 6.66 -4.53
N GLU A 105 -21.65 6.53 -5.39
CA GLU A 105 -23.06 6.71 -5.01
C GLU A 105 -23.51 5.62 -4.03
N GLU A 106 -24.35 6.01 -3.07
CA GLU A 106 -24.97 5.09 -2.09
C GLU A 106 -24.00 4.31 -1.18
N LEU A 107 -22.74 4.76 -1.05
CA LEU A 107 -21.83 4.17 -0.06
C LEU A 107 -22.41 4.37 1.36
N PRO A 108 -22.64 3.30 2.15
CA PRO A 108 -23.17 3.45 3.50
C PRO A 108 -22.13 4.13 4.39
N ARG A 109 -22.32 5.42 4.71
CA ARG A 109 -21.42 6.16 5.61
C ARG A 109 -21.95 6.31 7.04
N GLY A 110 -23.11 5.73 7.34
CA GLY A 110 -23.69 5.79 8.69
C GLY A 110 -24.51 7.07 8.92
N PRO A 111 -24.62 7.58 10.16
CA PRO A 111 -23.90 7.13 11.35
C PRO A 111 -24.30 5.72 11.80
N PHE A 112 -23.35 4.95 12.34
CA PHE A 112 -23.56 3.55 12.71
C PHE A 112 -23.82 3.37 14.20
N ARG A 113 -24.68 2.41 14.55
CA ARG A 113 -25.05 2.12 15.95
C ARG A 113 -24.24 1.00 16.59
N ASN A 114 -23.52 0.23 15.78
CA ASN A 114 -22.73 -0.91 16.23
C ASN A 114 -21.47 -1.07 15.36
N GLU A 115 -20.50 -1.82 15.88
CA GLU A 115 -19.20 -2.05 15.23
C GLU A 115 -19.33 -2.88 13.95
N ALA A 116 -20.27 -3.84 13.92
CA ALA A 116 -20.45 -4.74 12.78
C ALA A 116 -20.86 -3.98 11.52
N ASP A 117 -21.82 -3.05 11.64
CA ASP A 117 -22.28 -2.22 10.53
C ASP A 117 -21.17 -1.29 10.02
N TYR A 118 -20.37 -0.72 10.92
CA TYR A 118 -19.24 0.15 10.56
C TYR A 118 -18.11 -0.62 9.86
N TYR A 119 -17.72 -1.80 10.36
CA TYR A 119 -16.71 -2.59 9.66
C TYR A 119 -17.24 -3.12 8.32
N SER A 120 -18.52 -3.51 8.28
CA SER A 120 -19.16 -3.97 7.04
C SER A 120 -19.21 -2.86 6.01
N SER A 121 -19.46 -1.60 6.41
CA SER A 121 -19.45 -0.46 5.50
C SER A 121 -18.07 -0.20 4.90
N LEU A 122 -17.00 -0.34 5.68
CA LEU A 122 -15.63 -0.25 5.18
C LEU A 122 -15.28 -1.39 4.21
N ALA A 123 -15.73 -2.61 4.50
CA ALA A 123 -15.57 -3.73 3.56
C ALA A 123 -16.37 -3.50 2.26
N THR A 124 -17.58 -2.94 2.36
CA THR A 124 -18.37 -2.52 1.19
C THR A 124 -17.67 -1.41 0.42
N ALA A 125 -17.02 -0.45 1.10
CA ALA A 125 -16.24 0.59 0.45
C ALA A 125 -15.08 0.01 -0.37
N LEU A 126 -14.36 -0.98 0.18
CA LEU A 126 -13.32 -1.72 -0.56
C LEU A 126 -13.90 -2.43 -1.80
N HIS A 127 -15.05 -3.09 -1.65
CA HIS A 127 -15.72 -3.78 -2.76
C HIS A 127 -16.11 -2.82 -3.88
N LEU A 128 -16.82 -1.74 -3.54
CA LEU A 128 -17.28 -0.76 -4.53
C LEU A 128 -16.11 0.01 -5.16
N HIS A 129 -15.05 0.28 -4.40
CA HIS A 129 -13.82 0.83 -4.97
C HIS A 129 -13.24 -0.11 -6.03
N ALA A 130 -13.12 -1.41 -5.75
CA ALA A 130 -12.62 -2.38 -6.72
C ALA A 130 -13.53 -2.53 -7.95
N GLU A 131 -14.84 -2.33 -7.81
CA GLU A 131 -15.76 -2.33 -8.95
C GLU A 131 -15.66 -1.05 -9.80
N GLN A 132 -15.60 0.13 -9.17
CA GLN A 132 -15.93 1.40 -9.83
C GLN A 132 -14.75 2.34 -10.00
N LEU A 133 -13.68 2.18 -9.21
CA LEU A 133 -12.57 3.14 -9.14
C LEU A 133 -11.24 2.50 -9.58
N PRO A 134 -10.27 3.31 -10.03
CA PRO A 134 -8.94 2.82 -10.36
C PRO A 134 -8.22 2.23 -9.14
N MET A 135 -7.55 1.09 -9.31
CA MET A 135 -6.83 0.41 -8.22
C MET A 135 -5.46 1.02 -7.91
N GLY A 136 -4.98 2.00 -8.68
CA GLY A 136 -3.73 2.71 -8.43
C GLY A 136 -2.48 1.81 -8.52
N HIS A 137 -1.92 1.41 -7.39
CA HIS A 137 -0.80 0.46 -7.31
C HIS A 137 -1.19 -0.86 -6.61
N HIS A 138 -2.46 -1.02 -6.27
CA HIS A 138 -2.95 -2.15 -5.49
C HIS A 138 -3.19 -3.37 -6.38
N VAL A 139 -2.22 -4.27 -6.42
CA VAL A 139 -2.37 -5.61 -6.99
C VAL A 139 -2.33 -6.61 -5.86
N LEU A 140 -3.46 -7.27 -5.56
CA LEU A 140 -3.59 -8.08 -4.34
C LEU A 140 -2.44 -9.09 -4.25
N ARG A 141 -2.26 -9.92 -5.27
CA ARG A 141 -1.23 -10.97 -5.29
C ARG A 141 0.14 -10.50 -5.77
N ALA A 142 0.37 -9.20 -5.83
CA ALA A 142 1.69 -8.64 -6.11
C ALA A 142 1.92 -7.41 -5.22
N PRO A 143 2.16 -7.61 -3.91
CA PRO A 143 2.55 -6.53 -3.00
C PRO A 143 3.69 -5.68 -3.58
N VAL A 144 3.61 -4.36 -3.43
CA VAL A 144 4.66 -3.44 -3.87
C VAL A 144 5.89 -3.66 -2.97
N PRO A 145 7.08 -3.87 -3.53
CA PRO A 145 8.32 -3.97 -2.76
C PRO A 145 8.45 -2.83 -1.74
N VAL A 146 8.93 -3.12 -0.53
CA VAL A 146 9.21 -2.09 0.49
C VAL A 146 10.68 -2.08 0.88
N PRO A 147 11.29 -0.90 1.20
CA PRO A 147 12.72 -0.80 1.47
C PRO A 147 13.22 -1.76 2.55
N GLU A 148 12.42 -2.03 3.57
CA GLU A 148 12.78 -2.90 4.70
C GLU A 148 13.02 -4.37 4.31
N GLU A 149 12.54 -4.81 3.14
CA GLU A 149 12.75 -6.18 2.64
C GLU A 149 14.13 -6.38 2.01
N TYR A 150 14.86 -5.30 1.73
CA TYR A 150 16.09 -5.33 0.91
C TYR A 150 17.31 -4.83 1.67
N PRO A 151 18.51 -5.34 1.34
CA PRO A 151 19.74 -4.96 2.04
C PRO A 151 20.23 -3.55 1.69
N ASN A 152 19.81 -2.98 0.56
CA ASN A 152 20.15 -1.63 0.11
C ASN A 152 19.15 -1.09 -0.92
N PHE A 153 19.18 0.24 -1.13
CA PHE A 153 18.28 0.91 -2.08
C PHE A 153 18.49 0.44 -3.53
N THR A 154 19.70 0.09 -3.95
CA THR A 154 19.92 -0.45 -5.30
C THR A 154 19.12 -1.72 -5.51
N LYS A 155 19.12 -2.63 -4.53
CA LYS A 155 18.31 -3.86 -4.57
C LYS A 155 16.81 -3.60 -4.51
N TYR A 156 16.40 -2.68 -3.64
CA TYR A 156 15.02 -2.22 -3.55
C TYR A 156 14.52 -1.66 -4.89
N TYR A 157 15.22 -0.69 -5.48
CA TYR A 157 14.84 -0.11 -6.77
C TYR A 157 14.82 -1.14 -7.89
N THR A 158 15.77 -2.06 -7.91
CA THR A 158 15.77 -3.16 -8.89
C THR A 158 14.53 -4.05 -8.74
N ALA A 159 14.09 -4.31 -7.50
CA ALA A 159 12.87 -5.06 -7.25
C ALA A 159 11.61 -4.27 -7.65
N THR A 160 11.56 -2.97 -7.34
CA THR A 160 10.47 -2.06 -7.77
C THR A 160 10.38 -1.99 -9.29
N ASP A 161 11.51 -1.90 -9.99
CA ASP A 161 11.59 -1.95 -11.45
C ASP A 161 10.96 -3.23 -12.02
N ARG A 162 11.31 -4.38 -11.45
CA ARG A 162 10.77 -5.68 -11.87
C ARG A 162 9.29 -5.83 -11.54
N TRP A 163 8.85 -5.28 -10.41
CA TRP A 163 7.44 -5.23 -10.04
C TRP A 163 6.66 -4.37 -11.05
N ASN A 164 7.17 -3.19 -11.39
CA ASN A 164 6.60 -2.31 -12.43
C ASN A 164 6.51 -3.03 -13.78
N ASP A 165 7.56 -3.75 -14.20
CA ASP A 165 7.54 -4.56 -15.42
C ASP A 165 6.43 -5.61 -15.39
N PHE A 166 6.27 -6.30 -14.25
CA PHE A 166 5.32 -7.38 -14.07
C PHE A 166 3.87 -6.89 -14.12
N VAL A 167 3.55 -5.80 -13.42
CA VAL A 167 2.17 -5.27 -13.37
C VAL A 167 1.78 -4.50 -14.63
N THR A 168 2.76 -4.03 -15.42
CA THR A 168 2.52 -3.42 -16.74
C THR A 168 1.94 -4.44 -17.72
N LEU A 169 2.37 -5.70 -17.65
CA LEU A 169 1.86 -6.75 -18.53
C LEU A 169 0.38 -7.05 -18.25
N GLY A 170 -0.42 -7.00 -19.31
CA GLY A 170 -1.85 -7.26 -19.30
C GLY A 170 -2.68 -6.18 -18.61
N GLY A 171 -2.11 -5.00 -18.31
CA GLY A 171 -2.81 -3.97 -17.54
C GLY A 171 -3.25 -4.47 -16.16
N MET A 172 -2.38 -5.22 -15.48
CA MET A 172 -2.75 -6.07 -14.34
C MET A 172 -3.46 -5.33 -13.20
N VAL A 173 -3.06 -4.10 -12.93
CA VAL A 173 -3.60 -3.25 -11.85
C VAL A 173 -5.12 -3.13 -11.93
N ASP A 174 -5.63 -2.67 -13.07
CA ASP A 174 -7.06 -2.42 -13.26
C ASP A 174 -7.80 -3.57 -13.92
N SER A 175 -7.11 -4.70 -14.15
CA SER A 175 -7.74 -5.88 -14.73
C SER A 175 -8.89 -6.41 -13.86
N SER A 176 -9.94 -6.88 -14.52
CA SER A 176 -11.07 -7.58 -13.92
C SER A 176 -10.64 -8.72 -12.98
N ILE A 177 -9.53 -9.40 -13.27
CA ILE A 177 -8.95 -10.45 -12.42
C ILE A 177 -8.52 -9.87 -11.07
N ASN A 178 -7.75 -8.77 -11.04
CA ASN A 178 -7.29 -8.16 -9.80
C ASN A 178 -8.47 -7.56 -9.02
N ARG A 179 -9.35 -6.83 -9.71
CA ARG A 179 -10.57 -6.24 -9.11
C ARG A 179 -11.46 -7.29 -8.47
N LEU A 180 -11.70 -8.42 -9.17
CA LEU A 180 -12.46 -9.54 -8.63
C LEU A 180 -11.84 -10.09 -7.33
N GLN A 181 -10.51 -10.22 -7.27
CA GLN A 181 -9.85 -10.68 -6.05
C GLN A 181 -10.17 -9.76 -4.87
N TYR A 182 -10.14 -8.43 -5.04
CA TYR A 182 -10.52 -7.50 -3.97
C TYR A 182 -12.01 -7.59 -3.59
N CYS A 183 -12.91 -7.80 -4.54
CA CYS A 183 -14.32 -8.05 -4.25
C CYS A 183 -14.51 -9.33 -3.40
N LEU A 184 -13.78 -10.40 -3.73
CA LEU A 184 -13.80 -11.65 -2.95
C LEU A 184 -13.20 -11.47 -1.56
N VAL A 185 -12.13 -10.68 -1.44
CA VAL A 185 -11.57 -10.28 -0.14
C VAL A 185 -12.61 -9.56 0.69
N SER A 186 -13.37 -8.63 0.12
CA SER A 186 -14.47 -7.97 0.84
C SER A 186 -15.52 -8.97 1.35
N HIS A 187 -15.94 -9.94 0.54
CA HIS A 187 -16.86 -10.99 1.00
C HIS A 187 -16.26 -11.83 2.12
N LEU A 188 -14.98 -12.25 2.00
CA LEU A 188 -14.28 -12.96 3.06
C LEU A 188 -14.21 -12.15 4.37
N LEU A 189 -13.97 -10.84 4.26
CA LEU A 189 -13.95 -9.93 5.41
C LEU A 189 -15.33 -9.92 6.11
N GLN A 190 -16.41 -9.73 5.35
CA GLN A 190 -17.78 -9.69 5.86
C GLN A 190 -18.21 -11.02 6.50
N ASP A 191 -17.97 -12.14 5.82
CA ASP A 191 -18.50 -13.44 6.24
C ASP A 191 -17.71 -14.08 7.38
N SER A 192 -16.38 -13.91 7.39
CA SER A 192 -15.49 -14.71 8.24
C SER A 192 -14.68 -13.90 9.25
N ILE A 193 -14.31 -12.66 8.93
CA ILE A 193 -13.36 -11.88 9.73
C ILE A 193 -14.08 -10.89 10.65
N ILE A 194 -15.00 -10.07 10.11
CA ILE A 194 -15.76 -9.05 10.85
C ILE A 194 -16.50 -9.66 12.06
N PRO A 195 -17.19 -10.82 11.97
CA PRO A 195 -17.85 -11.42 13.13
C PRO A 195 -16.92 -11.73 14.30
N ARG A 196 -15.61 -11.87 14.05
CA ARG A 196 -14.58 -12.13 15.07
C ARG A 196 -13.92 -10.85 15.59
N MET A 197 -14.14 -9.72 14.93
CA MET A 197 -13.64 -8.41 15.35
C MET A 197 -14.63 -7.63 16.22
N VAL A 198 -15.92 -7.97 16.16
CA VAL A 198 -16.94 -7.24 16.93
C VAL A 198 -16.83 -7.61 18.41
N CYS A 199 -16.61 -6.60 19.25
CA CYS A 199 -16.59 -6.78 20.70
C CYS A 199 -18.01 -6.60 21.29
N PRO A 200 -18.35 -7.30 22.40
CA PRO A 200 -19.57 -7.03 23.13
C PRO A 200 -19.64 -5.57 23.59
N VAL A 201 -20.85 -5.00 23.60
CA VAL A 201 -21.06 -3.63 24.09
C VAL A 201 -20.73 -3.57 25.57
N SER A 202 -19.71 -2.79 25.93
CA SER A 202 -19.32 -2.62 27.33
C SER A 202 -20.41 -1.91 28.13
N GLN A 203 -20.88 -2.56 29.20
CA GLN A 203 -21.87 -1.96 30.11
C GLN A 203 -21.26 -0.83 30.95
N SER A 204 -19.95 -0.89 31.23
CA SER A 204 -19.25 0.11 32.04
C SER A 204 -18.89 1.39 31.29
N ALA A 205 -18.83 1.33 29.96
CA ALA A 205 -18.51 2.47 29.11
C ALA A 205 -19.36 2.39 27.83
N PRO A 206 -20.62 2.86 27.86
CA PRO A 206 -21.45 2.86 26.66
C PRO A 206 -20.97 3.88 25.62
N GLY A 207 -21.28 3.65 24.35
CA GLY A 207 -20.98 4.55 23.23
C GLY A 207 -19.66 4.23 22.51
N PHE A 208 -19.15 5.20 21.73
CA PHE A 208 -17.96 5.07 20.90
C PHE A 208 -17.01 6.24 21.17
N PRO A 209 -15.69 5.99 21.32
CA PRO A 209 -14.74 7.05 21.56
C PRO A 209 -14.38 7.83 20.29
N LEU A 210 -13.86 9.06 20.45
CA LEU A 210 -13.29 9.86 19.38
C LEU A 210 -11.90 9.34 18.97
N HIS A 211 -11.56 9.41 17.69
CA HIS A 211 -10.26 8.97 17.17
C HIS A 211 -9.68 9.93 16.13
N HIS A 212 -8.36 10.02 16.13
CA HIS A 212 -7.57 10.78 15.18
C HIS A 212 -6.96 9.82 14.15
N HIS A 213 -7.45 9.85 12.91
CA HIS A 213 -7.02 8.90 11.88
C HIS A 213 -5.62 9.21 11.31
N ASP A 214 -5.13 10.45 11.43
CA ASP A 214 -3.85 10.88 10.85
C ASP A 214 -2.75 11.18 11.91
N ILE A 215 -2.51 10.24 12.83
CA ILE A 215 -1.40 10.36 13.77
C ILE A 215 -0.09 10.08 13.04
N SER A 216 0.60 11.16 12.63
CA SER A 216 1.89 11.14 11.93
C SER A 216 2.92 12.02 12.63
N LEU A 217 4.21 11.89 12.29
CA LEU A 217 5.25 12.78 12.85
C LEU A 217 5.03 14.26 12.50
N GLN A 218 4.32 14.56 11.41
CA GLN A 218 4.04 15.93 10.99
C GLN A 218 2.94 16.57 11.86
N ASN A 219 2.02 15.75 12.36
CA ASN A 219 0.87 16.18 13.15
C ASN A 219 1.12 16.17 14.67
N LEU A 220 2.26 15.64 15.11
CA LEU A 220 2.69 15.64 16.51
C LEU A 220 3.74 16.74 16.75
N PHE A 221 3.48 17.61 17.73
CA PHE A 221 4.44 18.63 18.16
C PHE A 221 4.97 18.28 19.54
N VAL A 222 6.27 18.51 19.72
CA VAL A 222 6.99 18.22 20.97
C VAL A 222 7.83 19.41 21.46
N ASP A 223 8.08 19.44 22.77
CA ASP A 223 9.09 20.31 23.39
C ASP A 223 10.50 19.70 23.32
N ASP A 224 11.48 20.38 23.92
CA ASP A 224 12.89 19.95 23.96
C ASP A 224 13.10 18.62 24.71
N ASP A 225 12.18 18.23 25.58
CA ASP A 225 12.22 16.99 26.36
C ASP A 225 11.40 15.85 25.72
N LEU A 226 10.91 16.05 24.48
CA LEU A 226 10.03 15.13 23.76
C LEU A 226 8.69 14.88 24.46
N ASN A 227 8.17 15.87 25.21
CA ASN A 227 6.77 15.86 25.63
C ASN A 227 5.90 16.35 24.49
N ILE A 228 4.82 15.64 24.19
CA ILE A 228 3.86 16.06 23.17
C ILE A 228 3.08 17.26 23.70
N THR A 229 3.23 18.39 23.03
CA THR A 229 2.64 19.68 23.38
C THR A 229 1.37 19.98 22.59
N CYS A 230 1.24 19.40 21.39
CA CYS A 230 0.09 19.62 20.52
C CYS A 230 -0.08 18.47 19.52
N VAL A 231 -1.33 18.15 19.21
CA VAL A 231 -1.73 17.26 18.10
C VAL A 231 -2.62 18.08 17.17
N ILE A 232 -2.25 18.17 15.90
CA ILE A 232 -2.97 18.94 14.88
C ILE A 232 -3.59 18.02 13.82
N ASP A 233 -4.36 18.61 12.92
CA ASP A 233 -4.97 17.96 11.75
C ASP A 233 -6.08 16.92 12.06
N TRP A 234 -7.09 17.39 12.77
CA TRP A 234 -8.27 16.60 13.16
C TRP A 234 -9.32 16.47 12.04
N ALA A 235 -8.98 16.78 10.78
CA ALA A 235 -9.94 16.91 9.68
C ALA A 235 -10.76 15.64 9.43
N PHE A 236 -10.14 14.47 9.58
CA PHE A 236 -10.79 13.16 9.43
C PHE A 236 -11.29 12.56 10.73
N SER A 237 -11.23 13.30 11.84
CA SER A 237 -11.59 12.75 13.14
C SER A 237 -13.04 12.26 13.16
N SER A 238 -13.23 11.07 13.72
CA SER A 238 -14.54 10.42 13.81
C SER A 238 -14.61 9.61 15.08
N THR A 239 -15.81 9.31 15.53
CA THR A 239 -16.00 8.26 16.53
C THR A 239 -15.73 6.91 15.87
N VAL A 240 -15.21 5.95 16.64
CA VAL A 240 -14.78 4.62 16.15
C VAL A 240 -15.08 3.54 17.18
N PRO A 241 -15.08 2.24 16.80
CA PRO A 241 -15.05 1.14 17.76
C PRO A 241 -13.90 1.29 18.77
N PRO A 242 -14.08 0.96 20.07
CA PRO A 242 -13.04 1.22 21.05
C PRO A 242 -11.74 0.45 20.79
N ALA A 243 -11.83 -0.75 20.20
CA ALA A 243 -10.66 -1.54 19.85
C ALA A 243 -9.81 -0.90 18.72
N GLN A 244 -10.41 -0.05 17.88
CA GLN A 244 -9.67 0.73 16.87
C GLN A 244 -8.85 1.85 17.51
N LEU A 245 -9.40 2.55 18.51
CA LEU A 245 -8.64 3.55 19.28
C LEU A 245 -7.49 2.92 20.08
N LEU A 246 -7.67 1.67 20.51
CA LEU A 246 -6.68 0.92 21.29
C LEU A 246 -5.60 0.26 20.41
N ALA A 247 -5.76 0.24 19.08
CA ALA A 247 -4.70 -0.15 18.18
C ALA A 247 -3.56 0.88 18.25
N PRO A 248 -2.32 0.48 18.59
CA PRO A 248 -1.21 1.42 18.66
C PRO A 248 -0.99 2.13 17.32
N PRO A 249 -0.89 3.47 17.29
CA PRO A 249 -0.71 4.21 16.05
C PRO A 249 0.66 3.92 15.41
N GLY A 250 0.65 3.80 14.09
CA GLY A 250 1.84 3.68 13.26
C GLY A 250 2.67 4.96 13.26
N LEU A 251 4.00 4.83 13.28
CA LEU A 251 4.91 5.95 13.05
C LEU A 251 6.09 5.46 12.16
N PRO A 252 6.64 6.32 11.27
CA PRO A 252 6.35 7.75 11.13
C PRO A 252 4.99 8.14 10.53
N HIS A 253 4.31 7.23 9.85
CA HIS A 253 3.05 7.46 9.14
C HIS A 253 1.92 6.60 9.74
N PRO A 254 0.65 7.06 9.80
CA PRO A 254 -0.48 6.28 10.33
C PRO A 254 -0.67 4.92 9.64
N LYS A 255 -0.24 4.82 8.38
CA LYS A 255 -0.23 3.60 7.55
C LYS A 255 0.74 2.52 8.06
N ASP A 256 1.75 2.90 8.83
CA ASP A 256 2.79 1.98 9.30
C ASP A 256 2.29 1.02 10.38
N LEU A 257 2.53 -0.28 10.26
CA LEU A 257 2.18 -1.22 11.33
C LEU A 257 3.24 -1.20 12.45
N VAL A 258 2.82 -1.08 13.71
CA VAL A 258 3.72 -1.25 14.86
C VAL A 258 3.92 -2.74 15.12
N SER A 259 5.10 -3.26 14.83
CA SER A 259 5.49 -4.65 15.11
C SER A 259 6.38 -4.80 16.35
N ASP A 260 6.98 -3.70 16.83
CA ASP A 260 7.84 -3.71 18.02
C ASP A 260 6.99 -3.83 19.30
N LEU A 261 7.09 -4.99 19.97
CA LEU A 261 6.39 -5.29 21.21
C LEU A 261 6.68 -4.29 22.34
N SER A 262 7.86 -3.67 22.36
CA SER A 262 8.20 -2.66 23.36
C SER A 262 7.43 -1.36 23.16
N LEU A 263 7.21 -0.96 21.90
CA LEU A 263 6.41 0.22 21.55
C LEU A 263 4.92 -0.03 21.82
N ILE A 264 4.42 -1.21 21.48
CA ILE A 264 3.06 -1.66 21.82
C ILE A 264 2.86 -1.65 23.34
N GLY A 265 3.81 -2.22 24.09
CA GLY A 265 3.79 -2.26 25.55
C GLY A 265 3.84 -0.86 26.17
N ALA A 266 4.64 0.05 25.61
CA ALA A 266 4.74 1.44 26.07
C ALA A 266 3.41 2.20 25.88
N PHE A 267 2.77 2.06 24.71
CA PHE A 267 1.45 2.62 24.44
C PHE A 267 0.40 2.13 25.44
N ARG A 268 0.29 0.80 25.57
CA ARG A 268 -0.66 0.18 26.51
C ARG A 268 -0.41 0.62 27.95
N SER A 269 0.86 0.66 28.38
CA SER A 269 1.24 1.13 29.72
C SER A 269 0.84 2.59 29.96
N GLY A 270 0.95 3.45 28.96
CA GLY A 270 0.49 4.84 29.02
C GLY A 270 -1.02 4.93 29.22
N PHE A 271 -1.77 4.20 28.40
CA PHE A 271 -3.22 4.13 28.49
C PHE A 271 -3.68 3.64 29.86
N GLU A 272 -3.17 2.50 30.32
CA GLU A 272 -3.55 1.91 31.62
C GLU A 272 -3.12 2.80 32.79
N GLY A 273 -1.95 3.44 32.70
CA GLY A 273 -1.46 4.39 33.68
C GLY A 273 -2.39 5.60 33.82
N GLU A 274 -2.88 6.13 32.69
CA GLU A 274 -3.81 7.26 32.69
C GLU A 274 -5.23 6.82 33.13
N ASN A 275 -5.64 5.59 32.80
CA ASN A 275 -6.92 5.03 33.23
C ASN A 275 -7.01 4.97 34.76
N ARG A 276 -5.93 4.56 35.43
CA ARG A 276 -5.86 4.55 36.91
C ARG A 276 -5.95 5.93 37.54
N LYS A 277 -5.57 7.00 36.83
CA LYS A 277 -5.64 8.39 37.35
C LYS A 277 -7.02 9.01 37.19
N ILE A 278 -7.64 8.86 36.02
CA ILE A 278 -8.90 9.52 35.67
C ILE A 278 -10.11 8.78 36.27
N GLY A 279 -9.99 7.48 36.51
CA GLY A 279 -11.04 6.61 37.02
C GLY A 279 -11.12 5.33 36.20
N GLU A 280 -11.33 4.20 36.88
CA GLU A 280 -11.31 2.85 36.29
C GLU A 280 -12.54 2.62 35.41
N TYR A 281 -12.43 2.91 34.11
CA TYR A 281 -13.21 2.14 33.15
C TYR A 281 -12.54 0.78 33.01
N ALA A 282 -13.31 -0.29 33.23
CA ALA A 282 -12.86 -1.63 32.91
C ALA A 282 -12.79 -1.74 31.38
N VAL A 283 -11.58 -1.63 30.83
CA VAL A 283 -11.35 -1.97 29.42
C VAL A 283 -11.29 -3.47 29.32
N GLU A 284 -12.29 -4.06 28.66
CA GLU A 284 -12.39 -5.50 28.49
C GLU A 284 -11.19 -6.01 27.65
N SER A 285 -10.62 -7.15 28.06
CA SER A 285 -9.43 -7.74 27.42
C SER A 285 -9.60 -7.96 25.91
N CYS A 286 -10.83 -8.27 25.48
CA CYS A 286 -11.18 -8.50 24.09
C CYS A 286 -10.80 -7.32 23.18
N HIS A 287 -10.91 -6.06 23.64
CA HIS A 287 -10.59 -4.91 22.80
C HIS A 287 -9.09 -4.83 22.50
N TRP A 288 -8.23 -5.23 23.45
CA TRP A 288 -6.79 -5.29 23.23
C TRP A 288 -6.40 -6.46 22.31
N GLU A 289 -7.06 -7.60 22.48
CA GLU A 289 -6.84 -8.80 21.66
C GLU A 289 -7.20 -8.54 20.20
N VAL A 290 -8.34 -7.91 19.96
CA VAL A 290 -8.84 -7.61 18.62
C VAL A 290 -8.14 -6.42 17.96
N SER A 291 -7.52 -5.52 18.72
CA SER A 291 -6.83 -4.34 18.18
C SER A 291 -5.81 -4.65 17.08
N GLN A 292 -5.13 -5.81 17.16
CA GLN A 292 -4.19 -6.26 16.13
C GLN A 292 -4.88 -6.66 14.82
N MET A 293 -6.05 -7.30 14.91
CA MET A 293 -6.88 -7.59 13.74
C MET A 293 -7.36 -6.29 13.10
N ILE A 294 -7.85 -5.35 13.89
CA ILE A 294 -8.33 -4.04 13.41
C ILE A 294 -7.21 -3.26 12.72
N ALA A 295 -6.00 -3.24 13.28
CA ALA A 295 -4.87 -2.56 12.64
C ALA A 295 -4.62 -3.09 11.21
N ARG A 296 -4.71 -4.39 10.99
CA ARG A 296 -4.53 -4.99 9.66
C ARG A 296 -5.74 -4.75 8.77
N PHE A 297 -6.94 -4.91 9.32
CA PHE A 297 -8.20 -4.67 8.63
C PHE A 297 -8.27 -3.24 8.06
N ILE A 298 -8.02 -2.22 8.88
CA ILE A 298 -8.11 -0.81 8.46
C ILE A 298 -7.15 -0.49 7.31
N ARG A 299 -5.91 -1.01 7.37
CA ARG A 299 -4.92 -0.81 6.29
C ARG A 299 -5.39 -1.40 4.96
N LEU A 300 -5.97 -2.60 5.02
CA LEU A 300 -6.49 -3.30 3.85
C LEU A 300 -7.71 -2.59 3.26
N VAL A 301 -8.73 -2.31 4.09
CA VAL A 301 -9.98 -1.71 3.59
C VAL A 301 -9.79 -0.27 3.14
N ASN A 302 -8.84 0.48 3.70
CA ASN A 302 -8.53 1.82 3.23
C ASN A 302 -7.69 1.84 1.94
N LEU A 303 -7.11 0.71 1.51
CA LEU A 303 -6.08 0.67 0.46
C LEU A 303 -4.92 1.64 0.78
N ASP A 304 -4.47 1.54 2.03
CA ASP A 304 -3.47 2.44 2.61
C ASP A 304 -2.11 1.76 2.76
N ALA A 305 -2.00 0.47 2.42
CA ALA A 305 -0.77 -0.30 2.53
C ALA A 305 -0.23 -0.71 1.17
N LEU A 306 1.10 -0.85 1.10
CA LEU A 306 1.80 -1.43 -0.06
C LEU A 306 1.76 -2.97 -0.07
N GLN A 307 1.26 -3.57 1.01
CA GLN A 307 1.45 -4.97 1.37
C GLN A 307 0.12 -5.66 1.67
N ASP A 308 -0.91 -5.37 0.85
CA ASP A 308 -2.31 -5.76 1.09
C ASP A 308 -2.50 -7.27 1.34
N TYR A 309 -1.88 -8.12 0.52
CA TYR A 309 -1.95 -9.58 0.71
C TYR A 309 -1.34 -10.03 2.02
N ASN A 310 -0.22 -9.45 2.43
CA ASN A 310 0.42 -9.79 3.70
C ASN A 310 -0.43 -9.32 4.90
N HIS A 311 -1.16 -8.21 4.76
CA HIS A 311 -2.15 -7.80 5.76
C HIS A 311 -3.34 -8.76 5.81
N LEU A 312 -3.87 -9.17 4.66
CA LEU A 312 -4.96 -10.12 4.55
C LEU A 312 -4.59 -11.50 5.12
N GLU A 313 -3.43 -12.05 4.75
CA GLU A 313 -2.95 -13.35 5.23
C GLU A 313 -2.80 -13.34 6.75
N ALA A 314 -2.12 -12.33 7.30
CA ALA A 314 -1.96 -12.22 8.74
C ALA A 314 -3.29 -11.98 9.47
N LEU A 315 -4.22 -11.22 8.87
CA LEU A 315 -5.56 -11.02 9.42
C LEU A 315 -6.36 -12.33 9.43
N TYR A 316 -6.26 -13.13 8.36
CA TYR A 316 -6.90 -14.42 8.23
C TYR A 316 -6.40 -15.41 9.29
N VAL A 317 -5.07 -15.48 9.49
CA VAL A 317 -4.45 -16.30 10.55
C VAL A 317 -4.92 -15.85 11.94
N LEU A 318 -4.94 -14.55 12.22
CA LEU A 318 -5.44 -14.03 13.50
C LEU A 318 -6.92 -14.38 13.71
N ALA A 319 -7.73 -14.29 12.66
CA ALA A 319 -9.15 -14.61 12.71
C ALA A 319 -9.38 -16.10 13.01
N GLN A 320 -8.58 -17.03 12.49
CA GLN A 320 -8.74 -18.46 12.77
C GLN A 320 -8.50 -18.83 14.25
N GLY A 321 -7.71 -18.05 14.98
CA GLY A 321 -7.32 -18.32 16.37
C GLY A 321 -6.11 -19.26 16.46
N SER A 322 -5.49 -19.39 17.65
CA SER A 322 -4.38 -20.33 17.84
C SER A 322 -4.88 -21.77 17.73
N VAL A 323 -4.52 -22.46 16.66
CA VAL A 323 -4.63 -23.93 16.59
C VAL A 323 -3.90 -24.49 17.82
N THR A 324 -4.63 -25.15 18.72
CA THR A 324 -4.02 -25.82 19.88
C THR A 324 -3.04 -26.88 19.38
N PRO A 325 -1.78 -26.92 19.89
CA PRO A 325 -0.83 -27.93 19.47
C PRO A 325 -1.32 -29.31 19.94
N GLY A 326 -1.81 -30.12 19.00
CA GLY A 326 -2.42 -31.43 19.26
C GLY A 326 -3.66 -31.71 18.42
N ASP A 327 -4.20 -30.72 17.72
CA ASP A 327 -5.15 -30.96 16.64
C ASP A 327 -4.35 -31.12 15.35
N ASP A 328 -4.32 -32.34 14.82
CA ASP A 328 -3.66 -32.67 13.55
C ASP A 328 -4.45 -31.98 12.42
N GLY A 329 -4.21 -30.67 12.26
CA GLY A 329 -4.92 -29.75 11.40
C GLY A 329 -4.75 -30.09 9.93
N ASN A 330 -5.42 -31.13 9.48
CA ASN A 330 -5.49 -31.58 8.10
C ASN A 330 -6.71 -30.97 7.36
N GLY A 331 -7.18 -29.80 7.80
CA GLY A 331 -8.46 -29.22 7.36
C GLY A 331 -8.54 -27.70 7.23
N THR A 332 -7.47 -26.95 7.51
CA THR A 332 -7.44 -25.50 7.25
C THR A 332 -6.93 -25.25 5.84
N ASN A 333 -7.87 -25.05 4.90
CA ASN A 333 -7.55 -24.58 3.55
C ASN A 333 -6.69 -23.31 3.65
N SER A 334 -5.64 -23.22 2.82
CA SER A 334 -4.81 -22.01 2.79
C SER A 334 -5.63 -20.83 2.26
N LEU A 335 -5.24 -19.60 2.59
CA LEU A 335 -5.90 -18.40 2.05
C LEU A 335 -5.98 -18.42 0.51
N PRO A 336 -4.90 -18.78 -0.24
CA PRO A 336 -4.99 -19.05 -1.67
C PRO A 336 -6.10 -20.01 -2.08
N ASP A 337 -6.23 -21.15 -1.41
CA ASP A 337 -7.22 -22.18 -1.77
C ASP A 337 -8.64 -21.66 -1.58
N ILE A 338 -8.86 -20.87 -0.53
CA ILE A 338 -10.15 -20.26 -0.23
C ILE A 338 -10.53 -19.25 -1.31
N LEU A 339 -9.61 -18.34 -1.66
CA LEU A 339 -9.86 -17.36 -2.71
C LEU A 339 -10.10 -18.06 -4.06
N THR A 340 -9.32 -19.10 -4.38
CA THR A 340 -9.51 -19.88 -5.61
C THR A 340 -10.86 -20.61 -5.61
N ALA A 341 -11.29 -21.19 -4.49
CA ALA A 341 -12.61 -21.80 -4.38
C ALA A 341 -13.75 -20.78 -4.54
N GLN A 342 -13.58 -19.57 -3.99
CA GLN A 342 -14.57 -18.49 -4.10
C GLN A 342 -14.71 -17.96 -5.53
N VAL A 343 -13.64 -17.93 -6.33
CA VAL A 343 -13.71 -17.56 -7.76
C VAL A 343 -14.66 -18.47 -8.54
N MET A 344 -14.77 -19.74 -8.15
CA MET A 344 -15.63 -20.72 -8.82
C MET A 344 -17.11 -20.61 -8.42
N ALA A 345 -17.45 -19.75 -7.45
CA ALA A 345 -18.83 -19.51 -7.07
C ALA A 345 -19.59 -18.81 -8.20
N ARG A 346 -20.87 -19.15 -8.39
CA ARG A 346 -21.70 -18.60 -9.48
C ARG A 346 -21.73 -17.07 -9.47
N ASP A 347 -21.89 -16.46 -8.30
CA ASP A 347 -21.98 -15.00 -8.18
C ASP A 347 -20.63 -14.33 -8.48
N ALA A 348 -19.52 -14.99 -8.15
CA ALA A 348 -18.18 -14.53 -8.51
C ALA A 348 -17.92 -14.57 -10.02
N LEU A 349 -18.41 -15.60 -10.71
CA LEU A 349 -18.33 -15.69 -12.17
C LEU A 349 -19.17 -14.60 -12.86
N LEU A 350 -20.38 -14.34 -12.36
CA LEU A 350 -21.21 -13.24 -12.87
C LEU A 350 -20.56 -11.87 -12.65
N LEU A 351 -19.94 -11.68 -11.48
CA LEU A 351 -19.19 -10.46 -11.19
C LEU A 351 -17.93 -10.35 -12.09
N ALA A 352 -17.22 -11.44 -12.34
CA ALA A 352 -16.09 -11.48 -13.24
C ALA A 352 -16.48 -11.02 -14.65
N ASP A 353 -17.60 -11.53 -15.18
CA ASP A 353 -18.13 -11.13 -16.49
C ASP A 353 -18.50 -9.63 -16.51
N LYS A 354 -19.07 -9.10 -15.42
CA LYS A 354 -19.40 -7.67 -15.29
C LYS A 354 -18.13 -6.82 -15.31
N LEU A 355 -17.13 -7.17 -14.50
CA LEU A 355 -15.87 -6.43 -14.40
C LEU A 355 -15.08 -6.47 -15.72
N ALA A 356 -15.10 -7.62 -16.42
CA ALA A 356 -14.44 -7.77 -17.71
C ALA A 356 -15.05 -6.89 -18.82
N ALA A 357 -16.28 -6.40 -18.66
CA ALA A 357 -16.88 -5.46 -19.61
C ALA A 357 -16.24 -4.06 -19.54
N ASP A 358 -15.62 -3.71 -18.40
CA ASP A 358 -14.94 -2.43 -18.17
C ASP A 358 -13.42 -2.54 -18.38
N ASP A 359 -12.90 -3.73 -18.72
CA ASP A 359 -11.48 -3.93 -19.02
C ASP A 359 -11.05 -3.08 -20.23
N GLU A 360 -9.83 -2.55 -20.16
CA GLU A 360 -9.26 -1.79 -21.27
C GLU A 360 -9.11 -2.70 -22.51
N PRO A 361 -9.44 -2.20 -23.72
CA PRO A 361 -9.27 -2.98 -24.95
C PRO A 361 -7.84 -3.51 -25.11
N GLU A 362 -7.71 -4.79 -25.50
CA GLU A 362 -6.41 -5.46 -25.67
C GLU A 362 -5.45 -4.69 -26.60
N SER A 363 -5.97 -3.98 -27.60
CA SER A 363 -5.16 -3.15 -28.50
C SER A 363 -4.46 -1.99 -27.78
N GLU A 364 -5.11 -1.41 -26.78
CA GLU A 364 -4.58 -0.29 -26.01
C GLU A 364 -3.57 -0.79 -24.96
N ILE A 365 -3.87 -1.91 -24.30
CA ILE A 365 -2.91 -2.63 -23.44
C ILE A 365 -1.65 -2.96 -24.23
N CYS A 366 -1.78 -3.58 -25.41
CA CYS A 366 -0.64 -3.90 -26.28
C CYS A 366 0.16 -2.67 -26.71
N ARG A 367 -0.53 -1.53 -26.94
CA ARG A 367 0.13 -0.26 -27.28
C ARG A 367 0.97 0.24 -26.09
N ARG A 368 0.40 0.29 -24.89
CA ARG A 368 1.07 0.75 -23.66
C ARG A 368 2.24 -0.16 -23.27
N GLU A 369 2.04 -1.48 -23.31
CA GLU A 369 3.12 -2.45 -23.09
C GLU A 369 4.27 -2.23 -24.06
N LYS A 370 3.98 -2.08 -25.35
CA LYS A 370 5.01 -1.86 -26.36
C LYS A 370 5.78 -0.57 -26.10
N GLU A 371 5.09 0.53 -25.83
CA GLU A 371 5.70 1.83 -25.52
C GLU A 371 6.63 1.73 -24.29
N TYR A 372 6.18 1.05 -23.23
CA TYR A 372 6.97 0.83 -22.02
C TYR A 372 8.21 -0.05 -22.28
N PHE A 373 8.04 -1.22 -22.91
CA PHE A 373 9.14 -2.17 -23.12
C PHE A 373 10.09 -1.81 -24.26
N ASP A 374 9.66 -0.97 -25.22
CA ASP A 374 10.58 -0.32 -26.16
C ASP A 374 11.53 0.64 -25.42
N ALA A 375 11.12 1.21 -24.28
CA ALA A 375 11.94 2.08 -23.44
C ALA A 375 12.83 1.32 -22.44
N VAL A 376 12.28 0.32 -21.72
CA VAL A 376 13.04 -0.41 -20.67
C VAL A 376 13.83 -1.61 -21.20
N GLY A 377 13.50 -2.11 -22.40
CA GLY A 377 14.28 -3.11 -23.13
C GLY A 377 13.71 -4.54 -23.11
N ALA A 378 14.09 -5.32 -24.13
CA ALA A 378 13.54 -6.65 -24.38
C ALA A 378 13.87 -7.71 -23.31
N GLN A 379 14.96 -7.53 -22.56
CA GLN A 379 15.35 -8.45 -21.49
C GLN A 379 14.38 -8.37 -20.30
N ARG A 380 14.00 -7.14 -19.91
CA ARG A 380 12.99 -6.88 -18.87
C ARG A 380 11.62 -7.46 -19.27
N LEU A 381 11.22 -7.26 -20.53
CA LEU A 381 10.02 -7.88 -21.10
C LEU A 381 10.04 -9.42 -21.01
N ALA A 382 11.14 -10.05 -21.39
CA ALA A 382 11.26 -11.51 -21.37
C ALA A 382 11.15 -12.07 -19.95
N LEU A 383 11.77 -11.40 -18.96
CA LEU A 383 11.66 -11.77 -17.55
C LEU A 383 10.22 -11.61 -17.04
N ALA A 384 9.60 -10.44 -17.28
CA ALA A 384 8.24 -10.17 -16.85
C ALA A 384 7.25 -11.21 -17.41
N ARG A 385 7.35 -11.56 -18.70
CA ARG A 385 6.52 -12.60 -19.33
C ARG A 385 6.66 -13.97 -18.66
N LYS A 386 7.88 -14.35 -18.28
CA LYS A 386 8.13 -15.61 -17.58
C LYS A 386 7.47 -15.63 -16.20
N VAL A 387 7.59 -14.53 -15.45
CA VAL A 387 6.91 -14.38 -14.15
C VAL A 387 5.39 -14.42 -14.34
N THR A 388 4.84 -13.77 -15.37
CA THR A 388 3.41 -13.82 -15.70
C THR A 388 2.94 -15.24 -16.04
N ILE A 389 3.72 -16.02 -16.78
CA ILE A 389 3.39 -17.43 -17.06
C ILE A 389 3.35 -18.23 -15.76
N ALA A 390 4.36 -18.09 -14.90
CA ALA A 390 4.40 -18.75 -13.60
C ALA A 390 3.19 -18.38 -12.72
N ALA A 391 2.81 -17.10 -12.71
CA ALA A 391 1.63 -16.61 -11.99
C ALA A 391 0.32 -17.24 -12.50
N LYS A 392 0.18 -17.40 -13.84
CA LYS A 392 -0.99 -18.05 -14.44
C LYS A 392 -1.06 -19.55 -14.16
N MET A 393 0.09 -20.21 -14.04
CA MET A 393 0.17 -21.66 -13.81
C MET A 393 -0.06 -22.06 -12.35
N ASN A 394 0.11 -21.14 -11.40
CA ASN A 394 -0.04 -21.41 -9.97
C ASN A 394 -1.10 -20.49 -9.34
N PRO A 395 -2.31 -21.01 -9.05
CA PRO A 395 -3.37 -20.25 -8.38
C PRO A 395 -3.03 -19.78 -6.96
N GLY A 396 -1.91 -20.19 -6.38
CA GLY A 396 -1.38 -19.69 -5.11
C GLY A 396 -0.17 -18.76 -5.26
N PHE A 397 0.17 -18.36 -6.47
CA PHE A 397 1.29 -17.46 -6.73
C PHE A 397 1.07 -16.08 -6.10
N VAL A 398 2.12 -15.56 -5.47
CA VAL A 398 2.20 -14.21 -4.92
C VAL A 398 3.56 -13.60 -5.30
N ALA A 399 3.55 -12.48 -5.99
CA ALA A 399 4.75 -11.77 -6.45
C ALA A 399 5.28 -10.80 -5.39
N ASP A 400 5.68 -11.34 -4.24
CA ASP A 400 6.18 -10.56 -3.09
C ASP A 400 7.72 -10.42 -3.05
N GLY A 401 8.24 -9.81 -1.99
CA GLY A 401 9.68 -9.62 -1.79
C GLY A 401 10.52 -10.91 -1.76
N ARG A 402 9.92 -12.10 -1.59
CA ARG A 402 10.65 -13.38 -1.73
C ARG A 402 10.97 -13.64 -3.20
N LEU A 403 10.01 -13.44 -4.10
CA LEU A 403 10.19 -13.59 -5.54
C LEU A 403 11.27 -12.62 -6.04
N TRP A 404 11.15 -11.34 -5.72
CA TRP A 404 12.03 -10.33 -6.29
C TRP A 404 13.48 -10.48 -5.83
N ARG A 405 13.71 -10.88 -4.57
CA ARG A 405 15.05 -11.23 -4.08
C ARG A 405 15.62 -12.49 -4.75
N TRP A 406 14.77 -13.49 -5.01
CA TRP A 406 15.19 -14.70 -5.70
C TRP A 406 15.58 -14.43 -7.15
N VAL A 407 14.75 -13.68 -7.89
CA VAL A 407 15.05 -13.24 -9.26
C VAL A 407 16.36 -12.46 -9.28
N ASP A 408 16.57 -11.57 -8.30
CA ASP A 408 17.78 -10.79 -8.20
C ASP A 408 19.04 -11.64 -8.04
N ALA A 409 19.03 -12.57 -7.09
CA ALA A 409 20.15 -13.47 -6.83
C ALA A 409 20.51 -14.33 -8.06
N ILE A 410 19.51 -14.75 -8.83
CA ILE A 410 19.72 -15.50 -10.07
C ILE A 410 20.39 -14.63 -11.14
N MET A 411 19.91 -13.40 -11.33
CA MET A 411 20.48 -12.49 -12.32
C MET A 411 21.94 -12.15 -12.01
N GLU A 412 22.30 -11.96 -10.73
CA GLU A 412 23.70 -11.77 -10.33
C GLU A 412 24.59 -12.98 -10.64
N CYS A 413 24.06 -14.21 -10.51
CA CYS A 413 24.80 -15.42 -10.87
C CYS A 413 25.08 -15.48 -12.38
N TYR A 414 24.14 -15.04 -13.22
CA TYR A 414 24.37 -14.98 -14.65
C TYR A 414 25.38 -13.90 -15.04
N ASP A 415 25.27 -12.69 -14.47
CA ASP A 415 26.18 -11.58 -14.76
C ASP A 415 27.63 -11.87 -14.30
N SER A 416 27.80 -12.57 -13.17
CA SER A 416 29.12 -12.98 -12.68
C SER A 416 29.78 -14.04 -13.57
N THR A 417 29.02 -15.01 -14.08
CA THR A 417 29.54 -16.00 -15.04
C THR A 417 29.89 -15.41 -16.41
N GLU A 418 29.30 -14.28 -16.81
CA GLU A 418 29.74 -13.52 -17.98
C GLU A 418 31.07 -12.79 -17.72
N SER A 419 31.31 -12.33 -16.48
CA SER A 419 32.56 -11.65 -16.11
C SER A 419 33.76 -12.61 -15.98
N ASP A 420 33.56 -13.79 -15.41
CA ASP A 420 34.60 -14.81 -15.27
C ASP A 420 35.00 -15.40 -16.64
N GLY A 421 34.04 -15.54 -17.56
CA GLY A 421 34.30 -15.94 -18.94
C GLY A 421 35.13 -14.91 -19.74
N LEU A 422 35.09 -13.63 -19.35
CA LEU A 422 35.89 -12.57 -19.97
C LEU A 422 37.28 -12.41 -19.33
N GLU A 423 37.47 -12.77 -18.06
CA GLU A 423 38.81 -12.83 -17.43
C GLU A 423 39.64 -14.03 -17.91
N GLU A 424 39.03 -15.20 -18.16
CA GLU A 424 39.73 -16.34 -18.78
C GLU A 424 40.14 -16.06 -20.25
N LEU A 425 39.43 -15.16 -20.94
CA LEU A 425 39.77 -14.72 -22.30
C LEU A 425 40.86 -13.62 -22.34
N SER A 426 41.19 -13.01 -21.21
CA SER A 426 42.28 -12.01 -21.09
C SER A 426 43.65 -12.67 -20.85
N THR A 427 43.69 -13.84 -20.21
CA THR A 427 44.93 -14.61 -19.94
C THR A 427 45.35 -15.53 -21.08
N SER A 428 44.51 -15.71 -22.11
CA SER A 428 44.82 -16.49 -23.33
C SER A 428 45.04 -15.63 -24.58
N LYS A 429 45.70 -14.48 -24.47
CA LYS A 429 46.19 -13.72 -25.65
C LYS A 429 47.64 -14.08 -25.96
N HIS A 430 47.88 -15.26 -26.52
CA HIS A 430 48.96 -15.50 -27.49
C HIS A 430 48.46 -16.56 -28.49
N VAL A 431 48.68 -16.29 -29.78
CA VAL A 431 48.49 -17.15 -30.96
C VAL A 431 47.23 -16.89 -31.83
N THR A 432 47.51 -16.12 -32.91
CA THR A 432 46.92 -16.10 -34.27
C THR A 432 45.45 -15.69 -34.52
N SER A 433 45.32 -14.43 -34.97
CA SER A 433 44.72 -13.97 -36.24
C SER A 433 43.66 -14.82 -36.96
N GLY A 434 42.52 -14.19 -37.26
CA GLY A 434 41.78 -14.41 -38.51
C GLY A 434 40.26 -14.43 -38.41
N LEU A 435 39.63 -13.28 -38.67
CA LEU A 435 38.31 -13.10 -39.30
C LEU A 435 37.17 -14.09 -38.97
N GLY A 436 36.17 -13.65 -38.20
CA GLY A 436 34.84 -14.27 -38.21
C GLY A 436 34.00 -14.16 -36.93
N VAL A 437 33.89 -13.00 -36.29
CA VAL A 437 33.05 -12.84 -35.08
C VAL A 437 31.83 -11.99 -35.41
N GLY A 438 30.67 -12.64 -35.45
CA GLY A 438 29.38 -12.00 -35.72
C GLY A 438 28.18 -12.94 -35.81
N LYS A 439 28.37 -14.26 -35.71
CA LYS A 439 27.27 -15.24 -35.71
C LYS A 439 27.29 -16.26 -34.55
N GLY A 440 28.36 -16.31 -33.75
CA GLY A 440 28.50 -17.28 -32.64
C GLY A 440 27.77 -16.87 -31.35
N SER A 441 27.67 -15.58 -31.05
CA SER A 441 27.12 -15.08 -29.78
C SER A 441 25.60 -15.29 -29.66
N ASN A 442 24.86 -15.19 -30.77
CA ASN A 442 23.42 -15.48 -30.78
C ASN A 442 23.12 -16.99 -30.65
N GLY A 443 23.99 -17.86 -31.15
CA GLY A 443 23.81 -19.32 -31.05
C GLY A 443 24.02 -19.84 -29.63
N LEU A 444 24.99 -19.27 -28.91
CA LEU A 444 25.30 -19.61 -27.52
C LEU A 444 24.25 -19.06 -26.53
N LEU A 445 23.66 -17.90 -26.83
CA LEU A 445 22.56 -17.31 -26.05
C LEU A 445 21.22 -18.04 -26.26
N VAL A 446 20.96 -18.54 -27.47
CA VAL A 446 19.76 -19.36 -27.76
C VAL A 446 19.85 -20.72 -27.08
N THR A 447 21.00 -21.40 -27.15
CA THR A 447 21.20 -22.69 -26.45
C THR A 447 21.18 -22.55 -24.92
N ARG A 448 21.66 -21.43 -24.36
CA ARG A 448 21.58 -21.16 -22.91
C ARG A 448 20.18 -20.71 -22.44
N SER A 449 19.39 -20.09 -23.31
CA SER A 449 17.97 -19.83 -23.06
C SER A 449 17.18 -21.14 -23.00
N GLU A 450 17.53 -22.11 -23.85
CA GLU A 450 16.96 -23.47 -23.83
C GLU A 450 17.38 -24.24 -22.56
N ASP A 451 18.61 -24.07 -22.06
CA ASP A 451 19.07 -24.67 -20.80
C ASP A 451 18.35 -24.07 -19.56
N PHE A 452 18.06 -22.77 -19.57
CA PHE A 452 17.25 -22.10 -18.54
C PHE A 452 15.77 -22.49 -18.60
N GLU A 453 15.23 -22.65 -19.80
CA GLU A 453 13.88 -23.18 -20.05
C GLU A 453 13.75 -24.60 -19.51
N LYS A 454 14.79 -25.42 -19.70
CA LYS A 454 14.86 -26.79 -19.18
C LYS A 454 14.94 -26.86 -17.65
N ASP A 455 15.68 -25.98 -16.97
CA ASP A 455 15.75 -25.98 -15.49
C ASP A 455 14.44 -25.50 -14.84
N ILE A 456 13.74 -24.55 -15.49
CA ILE A 456 12.38 -24.15 -15.09
C ILE A 456 11.39 -25.30 -15.31
N ASP A 457 11.41 -25.92 -16.50
CA ASP A 457 10.53 -27.05 -16.82
C ASP A 457 10.79 -28.25 -15.92
N GLU A 458 12.05 -28.59 -15.61
CA GLU A 458 12.41 -29.68 -14.70
C GLU A 458 11.93 -29.41 -13.26
N ARG A 459 11.90 -28.15 -12.81
CA ARG A 459 11.38 -27.78 -11.49
C ARG A 459 9.86 -27.66 -11.44
N ILE A 460 9.22 -27.23 -12.53
CA ILE A 460 7.76 -27.28 -12.70
C ILE A 460 7.29 -28.73 -12.69
N GLU A 461 8.03 -29.63 -13.36
CA GLU A 461 7.72 -31.06 -13.40
C GLU A 461 8.00 -31.75 -12.05
N ALA A 462 9.04 -31.33 -11.32
CA ALA A 462 9.28 -31.76 -9.94
C ALA A 462 8.15 -31.34 -8.98
N THR A 463 7.47 -30.23 -9.27
CA THR A 463 6.32 -29.75 -8.50
C THR A 463 5.02 -30.49 -8.90
N ARG A 464 4.88 -30.89 -10.17
CA ARG A 464 3.80 -31.77 -10.68
C ARG A 464 3.83 -33.19 -10.11
N SER A 465 5.01 -33.69 -9.72
CA SER A 465 5.13 -35.04 -9.17
C SER A 465 4.55 -35.19 -7.76
N THR A 466 4.10 -34.11 -7.12
CA THR A 466 3.52 -34.13 -5.77
C THR A 466 2.01 -33.97 -5.69
N ASP A 467 1.30 -33.54 -6.73
CA ASP A 467 -0.18 -33.47 -6.68
C ASP A 467 -0.82 -33.62 -8.05
N THR A 468 -1.82 -34.51 -8.12
CA THR A 468 -2.52 -34.90 -9.34
C THR A 468 -3.81 -34.08 -9.48
N TYR A 469 -4.05 -33.39 -10.61
CA TYR A 469 -5.28 -33.41 -11.43
C TYR A 469 -5.38 -32.27 -12.47
N HIS A 470 -6.11 -32.58 -13.55
CA HIS A 470 -6.42 -31.83 -14.77
C HIS A 470 -7.45 -30.69 -14.58
N CYS A 471 -7.26 -29.55 -15.26
CA CYS A 471 -8.11 -29.02 -16.34
C CYS A 471 -7.82 -27.53 -16.63
N LEU A 472 -7.44 -27.21 -17.87
CA LEU A 472 -8.11 -26.27 -18.79
C LEU A 472 -7.18 -25.99 -19.98
N SER A 473 -7.47 -26.67 -21.09
CA SER A 473 -6.91 -26.40 -22.40
C SER A 473 -8.05 -25.93 -23.28
N ALA A 474 -8.15 -24.62 -23.49
CA ALA A 474 -8.87 -24.03 -24.62
C ALA A 474 -8.53 -22.54 -24.69
N MET A 475 -8.38 -22.04 -25.92
CA MET A 475 -8.14 -20.65 -26.32
C MET A 475 -6.66 -20.22 -26.46
N SER A 476 -6.06 -20.54 -27.61
CA SER A 476 -5.79 -19.56 -28.68
C SER A 476 -4.61 -20.03 -29.55
N HIS A 477 -4.96 -20.73 -30.65
CA HIS A 477 -4.21 -20.54 -31.88
C HIS A 477 -4.56 -19.13 -32.38
N ASP A 478 -3.58 -18.24 -32.52
CA ASP A 478 -3.42 -17.61 -33.82
C ASP A 478 -2.04 -17.00 -34.04
N SER A 479 -1.65 -17.06 -35.31
CA SER A 479 -0.29 -16.89 -35.81
C SER A 479 -0.15 -15.49 -36.40
N CYS A 480 0.95 -14.78 -36.14
CA CYS A 480 1.31 -13.63 -36.96
C CYS A 480 2.75 -13.74 -37.44
N SER A 481 2.88 -14.17 -38.70
CA SER A 481 4.12 -14.25 -39.46
C SER A 481 4.48 -12.91 -40.11
N GLY A 482 5.75 -12.51 -39.93
CA GLY A 482 6.65 -11.91 -40.93
C GLY A 482 6.22 -10.72 -41.81
N GLU A 483 6.89 -9.58 -41.65
CA GLU A 483 7.87 -9.03 -42.62
C GLU A 483 8.49 -7.69 -42.14
N LYS A 484 9.75 -7.46 -42.52
CA LYS A 484 10.58 -6.24 -42.37
C LYS A 484 11.26 -6.02 -43.75
N PRO A 485 12.00 -4.92 -44.02
CA PRO A 485 11.94 -3.52 -43.54
C PRO A 485 12.21 -2.45 -44.67
N ARG A 486 12.06 -1.13 -44.40
CA ARG A 486 13.10 -0.06 -44.56
C ARG A 486 12.59 1.41 -44.61
N ARG A 487 13.40 2.27 -43.96
CA ARG A 487 13.60 3.75 -44.05
C ARG A 487 12.53 4.62 -43.34
N SER A 488 12.87 5.61 -42.51
CA SER A 488 14.09 6.44 -42.41
C SER A 488 14.33 6.95 -40.98
N PHE A 489 15.62 7.07 -40.63
CA PHE A 489 16.14 7.72 -39.42
C PHE A 489 16.34 9.21 -39.71
N ALA A 490 15.73 10.10 -38.92
CA ALA A 490 16.21 11.49 -38.76
C ALA A 490 15.69 12.23 -37.52
N ASN A 491 14.59 11.83 -36.87
CA ASN A 491 13.99 12.64 -35.78
C ASN A 491 14.16 12.07 -34.35
N ALA A 492 14.91 10.98 -34.17
CA ALA A 492 15.00 10.28 -32.88
C ALA A 492 15.99 10.89 -31.87
N ARG A 493 16.75 11.95 -32.23
CA ARG A 493 17.75 12.56 -31.33
C ARG A 493 17.26 13.78 -30.55
N GLU A 494 16.09 14.31 -30.92
CA GLU A 494 15.48 15.48 -30.28
C GLU A 494 14.34 15.07 -29.32
N LEU A 495 13.60 14.00 -29.63
CA LEU A 495 12.66 13.34 -28.71
C LEU A 495 13.33 12.67 -27.50
N SER A 496 14.54 12.12 -27.69
CA SER A 496 15.30 11.45 -26.62
C SER A 496 15.80 12.40 -25.51
N ARG A 497 15.83 13.73 -25.75
CA ARG A 497 16.16 14.72 -24.71
C ARG A 497 14.94 15.29 -24.00
N SER A 498 13.76 15.20 -24.61
CA SER A 498 12.50 15.60 -23.98
C SER A 498 11.99 14.52 -23.02
N LEU A 499 12.17 13.24 -23.36
CA LEU A 499 11.67 12.10 -22.57
C LEU A 499 12.53 11.73 -21.36
N THR A 500 13.74 12.29 -21.21
CA THR A 500 14.54 12.11 -19.99
C THR A 500 14.01 12.87 -18.77
N ASN A 501 13.04 13.78 -18.96
CA ASN A 501 12.42 14.56 -17.88
C ASN A 501 11.05 14.03 -17.41
N GLU A 502 10.49 12.99 -18.03
CA GLU A 502 9.21 12.37 -17.66
C GLU A 502 9.39 10.86 -17.48
N ARG A 503 10.25 10.44 -16.53
CA ARG A 503 10.16 9.10 -15.98
C ARG A 503 8.94 9.08 -15.06
N TYR A 504 7.82 8.56 -15.53
CA TYR A 504 6.69 8.20 -14.68
C TYR A 504 7.10 6.96 -13.88
N ASP A 505 7.58 7.18 -12.67
CA ASP A 505 7.79 6.13 -11.69
C ASP A 505 6.59 6.14 -10.74
N ILE A 506 5.67 5.19 -10.93
CA ILE A 506 4.43 5.05 -10.12
C ILE A 506 4.78 4.99 -8.62
N CYS A 507 5.99 4.51 -8.29
CA CYS A 507 6.48 4.40 -6.92
C CYS A 507 7.08 5.71 -6.38
N GLU A 508 7.82 6.48 -7.18
CA GLU A 508 8.26 7.82 -6.76
C GLU A 508 7.06 8.75 -6.63
N ASP A 509 6.07 8.69 -7.51
CA ASP A 509 4.84 9.49 -7.36
C ASP A 509 4.01 9.07 -6.14
N THR A 510 4.13 7.85 -5.59
CA THR A 510 3.46 7.49 -4.34
C THR A 510 4.25 7.95 -3.10
N MET A 511 5.59 7.93 -3.15
CA MET A 511 6.43 8.55 -2.11
C MET A 511 6.48 10.09 -2.21
N MET A 512 6.22 10.67 -3.38
CA MET A 512 6.30 12.11 -3.69
C MET A 512 4.92 12.77 -3.83
N ALA A 513 3.82 12.03 -4.05
CA ALA A 513 2.46 12.53 -3.80
C ALA A 513 2.27 12.86 -2.31
N ASP A 514 3.10 12.28 -1.44
CA ASP A 514 3.27 12.67 -0.04
C ASP A 514 3.92 14.07 0.13
N SER A 515 4.33 14.70 -0.98
CA SER A 515 4.73 16.11 -1.08
C SER A 515 3.84 16.95 -2.00
N SER A 516 2.67 16.45 -2.42
CA SER A 516 1.69 17.22 -3.19
C SER A 516 1.10 18.43 -2.43
N TYR A 517 1.40 18.55 -1.13
CA TYR A 517 1.32 19.80 -0.40
C TYR A 517 2.71 20.43 -0.25
N SER A 518 3.10 21.30 -1.19
CA SER A 518 4.18 22.25 -0.90
C SER A 518 3.64 23.30 0.09
N ILE A 519 3.74 23.03 1.39
CA ILE A 519 3.37 23.99 2.42
C ILE A 519 4.53 24.97 2.59
N SER A 520 4.36 26.18 2.06
CA SER A 520 5.25 27.29 2.38
C SER A 520 4.67 28.09 3.55
N VAL A 521 5.41 28.10 4.66
CA VAL A 521 5.06 28.85 5.87
C VAL A 521 5.84 30.16 5.85
N SER A 522 5.15 31.28 5.65
CA SER A 522 5.73 32.61 5.78
C SER A 522 5.21 33.29 7.04
N THR A 523 6.12 33.85 7.83
CA THR A 523 5.78 34.66 9.01
C THR A 523 5.82 36.13 8.63
N VAL A 524 4.73 36.85 8.90
CA VAL A 524 4.70 38.32 8.88
C VAL A 524 4.10 38.78 10.20
N GLU A 525 4.88 39.54 10.98
CA GLU A 525 4.45 40.23 12.21
C GLU A 525 3.71 39.36 13.24
N GLY A 526 4.13 38.10 13.41
CA GLY A 526 3.58 37.20 14.43
C GLY A 526 2.33 36.43 14.01
N LEU A 527 1.85 36.61 12.78
CA LEU A 527 0.82 35.78 12.14
C LEU A 527 1.47 34.76 11.20
N VAL A 528 1.00 33.51 11.26
CA VAL A 528 1.43 32.43 10.36
C VAL A 528 0.39 32.32 9.24
N ALA A 529 0.77 32.69 8.02
CA ALA A 529 -0.04 32.47 6.83
C ALA A 529 0.39 31.14 6.18
N ARG A 530 -0.57 30.23 5.97
CA ARG A 530 -0.36 28.99 5.22
C ARG A 530 -0.69 29.23 3.75
N ARG A 531 0.26 28.99 2.85
CA ARG A 531 -0.01 28.92 1.41
C ARG A 531 -0.17 27.45 1.02
N LEU A 532 -1.38 27.04 0.62
CA LEU A 532 -1.58 25.79 -0.10
C LEU A 532 -1.19 26.02 -1.57
N GLY A 533 -0.12 25.38 -2.02
CA GLY A 533 0.13 25.17 -3.44
C GLY A 533 -0.58 23.89 -3.86
N ILE A 534 -1.72 24.01 -4.55
CA ILE A 534 -2.38 22.87 -5.17
C ILE A 534 -1.88 22.82 -6.62
N SER A 535 -1.00 21.87 -6.94
CA SER A 535 -0.65 21.54 -8.32
C SER A 535 -1.43 20.30 -8.74
N GLY A 536 -2.59 20.52 -9.35
CA GLY A 536 -3.52 19.48 -9.80
C GLY A 536 -4.86 20.15 -10.11
N GLN A 537 -5.55 19.72 -11.17
CA GLN A 537 -6.75 20.39 -11.68
C GLN A 537 -7.80 20.59 -10.58
N VAL A 538 -8.20 21.84 -10.40
CA VAL A 538 -9.27 22.27 -9.51
C VAL A 538 -10.61 21.84 -10.12
N CYS A 539 -11.34 20.95 -9.45
CA CYS A 539 -12.79 20.89 -9.56
C CYS A 539 -13.38 21.65 -8.37
N ASP A 540 -14.13 22.70 -8.67
CA ASP A 540 -14.70 23.66 -7.71
C ASP A 540 -15.55 22.98 -6.62
N LEU A 541 -15.19 23.22 -5.36
CA LEU A 541 -16.07 23.02 -4.21
C LEU A 541 -17.09 24.18 -4.16
N GLY A 542 -18.18 24.03 -4.90
CA GLY A 542 -19.35 24.88 -4.79
C GLY A 542 -20.29 24.38 -3.70
N GLY A 543 -20.39 25.12 -2.59
CA GLY A 543 -21.45 24.93 -1.62
C GLY A 543 -22.83 25.15 -2.25
N GLN A 544 -23.77 24.25 -1.95
CA GLN A 544 -25.18 24.49 -2.20
C GLN A 544 -25.71 25.51 -1.18
N ASP A 545 -25.85 26.75 -1.64
CA ASP A 545 -26.78 27.70 -1.04
C ASP A 545 -28.23 27.29 -1.35
N GLN A 546 -29.06 27.44 -0.33
CA GLN A 546 -30.49 27.14 -0.28
C GLN A 546 -31.31 27.72 -1.45
N ARG A 547 -32.26 26.90 -1.94
CA ARG A 547 -33.66 27.30 -2.08
C ARG A 547 -34.59 26.18 -1.65
#